data_AF-A0A355C4X2-F1
#
_entry.id   AF-A0A355C4X2-F1
#
_cell.length_a   1.000
_cell.length_b   1.000
_cell.length_c   1.000
_cell.angle_alpha   90.00
_cell.angle_beta   90.00
_cell.angle_gamma   90.00
#
_symmetry.space_group_name_H-M   'P 1'
#
loop_
_entity.id
_entity.type
_entity.pdbx_description
1 polymer ?
#
loop_
_entity_poly.entity_id
_entity_poly.type
_entity_poly.pdbx_seq_one_letter_code
_entity_poly.pdbx_strand_id
1 'polypeptide(L)'
;MAGKRSGQQGFSLPEVLIAAAIAAGVVAAAAQAISFAVRLSAAATRSETRLVEAKTIISRVRAGMDDADALEGFKHWRLSREPAPRFAEAETPSFDQVTLRHEEDANWTIGFWALRMREPAS
;
A
#
# COMPACT_ATOMS: atom_id res chain seq x y z
N MET A 1 18.32 -50.18 55.01
CA MET A 1 17.36 -49.78 53.96
C MET A 1 17.13 -48.29 54.07
N ALA A 2 17.75 -47.48 53.21
CA ALA A 2 17.64 -46.03 53.22
C ALA A 2 16.59 -45.60 52.19
N GLY A 3 15.47 -45.05 52.67
CA GLY A 3 14.41 -44.53 51.81
C GLY A 3 14.88 -43.28 51.06
N LYS A 4 15.04 -43.38 49.74
CA LYS A 4 15.13 -42.22 48.86
C LYS A 4 13.74 -41.58 48.78
N ARG A 5 13.52 -40.52 49.56
CA ARG A 5 12.43 -39.56 49.30
C ARG A 5 12.83 -38.75 48.08
N SER A 6 12.28 -39.10 46.92
CA SER A 6 12.31 -38.27 45.73
C SER A 6 11.68 -36.92 46.08
N GLY A 7 12.49 -35.87 46.02
CA GLY A 7 12.11 -34.51 46.38
C GLY A 7 11.00 -34.01 45.46
N GLN A 8 9.80 -33.88 46.00
CA GLN A 8 8.71 -33.13 45.41
C GLN A 8 9.02 -31.64 45.67
N GLN A 9 9.81 -31.02 44.79
CA GLN A 9 10.05 -29.57 44.82
C GLN A 9 8.78 -28.86 44.36
N GLY A 10 7.96 -28.43 45.33
CA GLY A 10 6.86 -27.50 45.08
C GLY A 10 7.40 -26.10 44.88
N PHE A 11 6.89 -25.38 43.87
CA PHE A 11 7.25 -23.98 43.64
C PHE A 11 6.87 -23.13 44.85
N SER A 12 7.80 -22.30 45.31
CA SER A 12 7.54 -21.33 46.36
C SER A 12 6.62 -20.22 45.82
N LEU A 13 5.78 -19.65 46.69
CA LEU A 13 4.87 -18.54 46.33
C LEU A 13 5.58 -17.39 45.57
N PRO A 14 6.81 -16.97 45.95
CA PRO A 14 7.56 -15.97 45.19
C PRO A 14 7.93 -16.41 43.76
N GLU A 15 8.28 -17.69 43.55
CA GLU A 15 8.61 -18.20 42.20
C GLU A 15 7.38 -18.19 41.29
N VAL A 16 6.20 -18.52 41.81
CA VAL A 16 4.94 -18.45 41.04
C VAL A 16 4.64 -17.01 40.61
N LEU A 17 4.87 -16.03 41.50
CA LEU A 17 4.66 -14.62 41.20
C LEU A 17 5.65 -14.09 40.15
N ILE A 18 6.92 -14.49 40.24
CA ILE A 18 7.94 -14.13 39.23
C ILE A 18 7.59 -14.74 37.87
N ALA A 19 7.20 -16.02 37.84
CA ALA A 19 6.79 -16.69 36.61
C ALA A 19 5.57 -16.01 35.97
N ALA A 20 4.58 -15.61 36.78
CA ALA A 20 3.40 -14.88 36.31
C ALA A 20 3.76 -13.50 35.75
N ALA A 21 4.67 -12.77 36.40
CA ALA A 21 5.14 -11.46 35.93
C ALA A 21 5.89 -11.57 34.59
N ILE A 22 6.75 -12.59 34.43
CA ILE A 22 7.46 -12.88 33.18
C ILE A 22 6.45 -13.25 32.09
N ALA A 23 5.50 -14.14 32.38
CA ALA A 23 4.47 -14.54 31.42
C ALA A 23 3.62 -13.35 30.97
N ALA A 24 3.21 -12.47 31.89
CA ALA A 24 2.48 -11.25 31.56
C ALA A 24 3.30 -10.31 30.67
N GLY A 25 4.60 -10.15 30.93
CA GLY A 25 5.50 -9.35 30.10
C GLY A 25 5.65 -9.91 28.68
N VAL A 26 5.77 -11.22 28.54
CA VAL A 26 5.85 -11.91 27.23
C VAL A 26 4.54 -11.73 26.45
N VAL A 27 3.40 -11.89 27.10
CA VAL A 27 2.08 -11.70 26.46
C VAL A 27 1.89 -10.24 26.01
N ALA A 28 2.30 -9.27 26.83
CA ALA A 28 2.23 -7.86 26.47
C ALA A 28 3.12 -7.53 25.26
N ALA A 29 4.35 -8.05 25.22
CA ALA A 29 5.25 -7.87 24.08
C ALA A 29 4.71 -8.53 22.79
N ALA A 30 4.17 -9.74 22.89
CA ALA A 30 3.55 -10.43 21.77
C ALA A 30 2.32 -9.68 21.22
N ALA A 31 1.46 -9.15 22.10
CA ALA A 31 0.30 -8.37 21.69
C ALA A 31 0.70 -7.09 20.93
N GLN A 32 1.76 -6.41 21.38
CA GLN A 32 2.30 -5.25 20.67
C GLN A 32 2.84 -5.64 19.29
N ALA A 33 3.65 -6.71 19.21
CA ALA A 33 4.21 -7.19 17.95
C ALA A 33 3.12 -7.56 16.93
N ILE A 34 2.05 -8.24 17.36
CA ILE A 34 0.90 -8.58 16.53
C ILE A 34 0.19 -7.31 16.04
N SER A 35 -0.02 -6.33 16.92
CA SER A 35 -0.64 -5.05 16.55
C SER A 35 0.16 -4.31 15.48
N PHE A 36 1.49 -4.28 15.59
CA PHE A 36 2.37 -3.73 14.57
C PHE A 36 2.28 -4.50 13.24
N ALA A 37 2.31 -5.83 13.29
CA ALA A 37 2.21 -6.68 12.10
C ALA A 37 0.87 -6.49 11.37
N VAL A 38 -0.24 -6.40 12.10
CA VAL A 38 -1.58 -6.13 11.53
C VAL A 38 -1.62 -4.76 10.85
N ARG A 39 -1.07 -3.72 11.50
CA ARG A 39 -0.99 -2.38 10.89
C ARG A 39 -0.13 -2.37 9.63
N LEU A 40 0.99 -3.09 9.64
CA LEU A 40 1.87 -3.22 8.48
C LEU A 40 1.19 -3.98 7.34
N SER A 41 0.48 -5.07 7.64
CA SER A 41 -0.29 -5.85 6.67
C SER A 41 -1.42 -5.01 6.05
N ALA A 42 -2.13 -4.23 6.86
CA ALA A 42 -3.16 -3.32 6.37
C ALA A 42 -2.57 -2.22 5.46
N ALA A 43 -1.40 -1.68 5.82
CA ALA A 43 -0.69 -0.70 4.99
C ALA A 43 -0.19 -1.31 3.65
N ALA A 44 0.29 -2.55 3.67
CA ALA A 44 0.69 -3.29 2.48
C ALA A 44 -0.50 -3.55 1.55
N THR A 45 -1.63 -3.99 2.10
CA THR A 45 -2.87 -4.26 1.35
C THR A 45 -3.40 -2.99 0.67
N ARG A 46 -3.37 -1.85 1.38
CA ARG A 46 -3.76 -0.55 0.81
C ARG A 46 -2.85 -0.13 -0.35
N SER A 47 -1.54 -0.35 -0.21
CA SER A 47 -0.57 -0.07 -1.26
C SER A 47 -0.78 -0.95 -2.51
N GLU A 48 -1.05 -2.24 -2.31
CA GLU A 48 -1.34 -3.17 -3.41
C GLU A 48 -2.61 -2.79 -4.17
N THR A 49 -3.68 -2.45 -3.43
CA THR A 49 -4.94 -1.99 -4.02
C THR A 49 -4.71 -0.75 -4.89
N ARG A 50 -3.99 0.25 -4.39
CA ARG A 50 -3.67 1.48 -5.14
C ARG A 50 -2.84 1.19 -6.40
N LEU A 51 -1.93 0.22 -6.37
CA LEU A 51 -1.16 -0.17 -7.56
C LEU A 51 -2.06 -0.77 -8.63
N VAL A 52 -3.01 -1.63 -8.25
CA VAL A 52 -3.95 -2.24 -9.19
C VAL A 52 -4.84 -1.17 -9.81
N GLU A 53 -5.42 -0.29 -8.99
CA GLU A 53 -6.22 0.84 -9.47
C GLU A 53 -5.43 1.73 -10.44
N ALA A 54 -4.21 2.13 -10.07
CA ALA A 54 -3.35 2.94 -10.91
C ALA A 54 -3.04 2.26 -12.26
N LYS A 55 -2.73 0.96 -12.25
CA LYS A 55 -2.49 0.19 -13.49
C LYS A 55 -3.74 0.17 -14.38
N THR A 56 -4.92 0.00 -13.79
CA THR A 56 -6.18 0.03 -14.54
C THR A 56 -6.41 1.40 -15.17
N ILE A 57 -6.24 2.49 -14.42
CA ILE A 57 -6.39 3.86 -14.94
C ILE A 57 -5.39 4.12 -16.07
N ILE A 58 -4.11 3.79 -15.87
CA ILE A 58 -3.06 3.95 -16.89
C ILE A 58 -3.40 3.16 -18.16
N SER A 59 -3.90 1.93 -18.02
CA SER A 59 -4.30 1.10 -19.15
C SER A 59 -5.45 1.74 -19.93
N ARG A 60 -6.46 2.30 -19.25
CA ARG A 60 -7.59 3.00 -19.89
C ARG A 60 -7.14 4.24 -20.64
N VAL A 61 -6.31 5.07 -20.00
CA VAL A 61 -5.73 6.27 -20.60
C VAL A 61 -4.91 5.91 -21.85
N ARG A 62 -4.09 4.85 -21.77
CA ARG A 62 -3.29 4.38 -22.92
C ARG A 62 -4.12 3.78 -24.04
N ALA A 63 -5.30 3.25 -23.72
CA ALA A 63 -6.27 2.80 -24.73
C ALA A 63 -7.00 3.96 -25.44
N GLY A 64 -6.71 5.21 -25.04
CA GLY A 64 -7.32 6.40 -25.64
C GLY A 64 -8.68 6.77 -25.06
N MET A 65 -9.02 6.26 -23.87
CA MET A 65 -10.20 6.76 -23.15
C MET A 65 -9.98 8.21 -22.71
N ASP A 66 -11.07 8.98 -22.64
CA ASP A 66 -11.06 10.29 -22.00
C ASP A 66 -10.69 10.18 -20.51
N ASP A 67 -10.10 11.25 -19.96
CA ASP A 67 -9.64 11.25 -18.57
C ASP A 67 -10.80 11.05 -17.59
N ALA A 68 -11.99 11.59 -17.87
CA ALA A 68 -13.16 11.42 -17.02
C ALA A 68 -13.61 9.95 -16.98
N ASP A 69 -13.68 9.30 -18.14
CA ASP A 69 -14.06 7.88 -18.26
C ASP A 69 -12.98 6.95 -17.71
N ALA A 70 -11.71 7.28 -17.91
CA ALA A 70 -10.59 6.52 -17.36
C ALA A 70 -10.61 6.52 -15.82
N LEU A 71 -11.06 7.61 -15.20
CA LEU A 71 -11.23 7.78 -13.76
C LEU A 71 -12.57 7.30 -13.22
N GLU A 72 -13.50 6.84 -14.07
CA GLU A 72 -14.80 6.37 -13.62
C GLU A 72 -14.65 5.21 -12.62
N GLY A 73 -15.21 5.40 -11.43
CA GLY A 73 -15.09 4.47 -10.29
C GLY A 73 -13.90 4.73 -9.35
N PHE A 74 -12.96 5.62 -9.72
CA PHE A 74 -11.72 5.89 -8.99
C PHE A 74 -11.70 7.29 -8.37
N LYS A 75 -12.61 7.55 -7.42
CA LYS A 75 -12.91 8.90 -6.89
C LYS A 75 -11.73 9.65 -6.27
N HIS A 76 -10.77 8.92 -5.71
CA HIS A 76 -9.60 9.47 -5.02
C HIS A 76 -8.40 9.72 -5.95
N TRP A 77 -8.57 9.51 -7.25
CA TRP A 77 -7.51 9.68 -8.23
C TRP A 77 -7.74 10.93 -9.07
N ARG A 78 -6.64 11.60 -9.44
CA ARG A 78 -6.63 12.76 -10.33
C ARG A 78 -5.56 12.59 -11.38
N LEU A 79 -5.90 12.98 -12.61
CA LEU A 79 -4.98 13.04 -13.75
C LEU A 79 -4.67 14.51 -14.04
N SER A 80 -3.41 14.77 -14.36
CA SER A 80 -2.99 16.03 -14.99
C SER A 80 -2.12 15.72 -16.19
N ARG A 81 -2.37 16.41 -17.30
CA ARG A 81 -1.61 16.26 -18.55
C ARG A 81 -0.78 17.51 -18.78
N GLU A 82 0.51 17.30 -19.03
CA GLU A 82 1.42 18.34 -19.50
C GLU A 82 1.81 18.01 -20.94
N PRO A 83 1.59 18.93 -21.89
CA PRO A 83 1.91 18.67 -23.27
C PRO A 83 3.43 18.49 -23.42
N ALA A 84 3.85 17.32 -23.90
CA ALA A 84 5.25 17.11 -24.25
C ALA A 84 5.64 18.04 -25.42
N PRO A 85 6.90 18.51 -25.46
CA PRO A 85 7.42 19.24 -26.61
C PRO A 85 7.22 18.42 -27.88
N ARG A 86 6.61 19.03 -28.90
CA ARG A 86 6.44 18.39 -30.21
C ARG A 86 7.82 18.24 -30.85
N PHE A 87 8.18 17.01 -31.20
CA PHE A 87 9.21 16.81 -32.21
C PHE A 87 8.65 17.33 -33.54
N ALA A 88 9.44 18.11 -34.28
CA ALA A 88 8.99 18.86 -35.46
C ALA A 88 8.60 17.97 -36.67
N GLU A 89 8.67 16.66 -36.52
CA GLU A 89 8.28 15.70 -37.55
C GLU A 89 6.76 15.51 -37.56
N ALA A 90 6.13 15.89 -38.68
CA ALA A 90 4.68 15.91 -38.85
C ALA A 90 4.00 14.53 -38.75
N GLU A 91 4.78 13.44 -38.74
CA GLU A 91 4.27 12.06 -38.76
C GLU A 91 4.37 11.36 -37.39
N THR A 92 5.04 11.95 -36.39
CA THR A 92 5.17 11.31 -35.08
C THR A 92 3.92 11.55 -34.24
N PRO A 93 3.29 10.52 -33.65
CA PRO A 93 2.19 10.71 -32.72
C PRO A 93 2.65 11.60 -31.55
N SER A 94 1.84 12.62 -31.23
CA SER A 94 2.10 13.49 -30.08
C SER A 94 1.70 12.79 -28.79
N PHE A 95 2.57 12.86 -27.79
CA PHE A 95 2.32 12.33 -26.45
C PHE A 95 2.20 13.46 -25.43
N ASP A 96 1.48 13.21 -24.36
CA ASP A 96 1.44 14.03 -23.16
C ASP A 96 2.13 13.31 -22.01
N GLN A 97 2.81 14.10 -21.18
CA GLN A 97 3.24 13.62 -19.87
C GLN A 97 2.02 13.63 -18.97
N VAL A 98 1.59 12.46 -18.53
CA VAL A 98 0.45 12.30 -17.66
C VAL A 98 0.93 11.99 -16.26
N THR A 99 0.44 12.75 -15.29
CA THR A 99 0.67 12.52 -13.87
C THR A 99 -0.62 12.05 -13.24
N LEU A 100 -0.58 10.85 -12.66
CA LEU A 100 -1.66 10.27 -11.88
C LEU A 100 -1.33 10.41 -10.39
N ARG A 101 -2.20 11.07 -9.63
CA ARG A 101 -2.01 11.34 -8.21
C ARG A 101 -3.19 10.85 -7.39
N HIS A 102 -2.92 10.20 -6.25
CA HIS A 102 -3.92 9.89 -5.24
C HIS A 102 -4.14 11.11 -4.31
N GLU A 103 -5.37 11.54 -4.12
CA GLU A 103 -5.69 12.76 -3.36
C GLU A 103 -5.41 12.63 -1.86
N GLU A 104 -5.67 11.45 -1.29
CA GLU A 104 -5.48 11.22 0.14
C GLU A 104 -4.03 10.86 0.52
N ASP A 105 -3.16 10.68 -0.47
CA ASP A 105 -1.77 10.29 -0.24
C ASP A 105 -0.85 10.88 -1.30
N ALA A 106 -0.22 12.01 -0.97
CA ALA A 106 0.68 12.72 -1.87
C ALA A 106 1.90 11.89 -2.31
N ASN A 107 2.27 10.85 -1.54
CA ASN A 107 3.38 9.96 -1.92
C ASN A 107 3.00 9.03 -3.09
N TRP A 108 1.71 8.89 -3.40
CA TRP A 108 1.20 8.12 -4.53
C TRP A 108 1.04 9.01 -5.76
N THR A 109 2.16 9.27 -6.43
CA THR A 109 2.21 9.99 -7.71
C THR A 109 2.97 9.14 -8.74
N ILE A 110 2.38 8.94 -9.92
CA ILE A 110 2.95 8.15 -11.01
C ILE A 110 2.93 8.98 -12.30
N GLY A 111 4.11 9.18 -12.90
CA GLY A 111 4.24 9.78 -14.22
C GLY A 111 4.28 8.72 -15.33
N PHE A 112 3.57 8.94 -16.43
CA PHE A 112 3.61 8.08 -17.61
C PHE A 112 3.30 8.87 -18.89
N TRP A 113 3.68 8.31 -20.04
CA TRP A 113 3.34 8.88 -21.34
C TRP A 113 2.03 8.29 -21.87
N ALA A 114 1.16 9.14 -22.40
CA ALA A 114 -0.06 8.75 -23.10
C ALA A 114 -0.20 9.53 -24.41
N LEU A 115 -0.94 8.97 -25.36
CA LEU A 115 -1.26 9.67 -26.61
C LEU A 115 -2.05 10.94 -26.29
N ARG A 116 -1.68 12.04 -26.94
CA ARG A 116 -2.45 13.28 -26.93
C ARG A 116 -3.73 13.05 -27.73
N MET A 117 -4.87 13.18 -27.08
CA MET A 117 -6.17 13.14 -27.73
C MET A 117 -6.26 14.31 -28.72
N ARG A 118 -6.68 14.06 -29.96
CA ARG A 118 -7.02 15.16 -30.87
C ARG A 118 -8.30 15.80 -30.33
N GLU A 119 -8.25 17.09 -30.01
CA GLU A 119 -9.48 17.85 -29.79
C GLU A 119 -10.36 17.73 -31.05
N PRO A 120 -11.66 17.45 -30.91
CA PRO A 120 -12.56 17.50 -32.05
C PRO A 120 -12.54 18.93 -32.61
N ALA A 121 -12.25 19.05 -33.91
CA ALA A 121 -12.30 20.33 -34.60
C ALA A 121 -13.72 20.90 -34.48
N SER A 122 -13.84 22.03 -33.79
CA SER A 122 -15.08 22.81 -33.64
C SER A 122 -15.47 23.50 -34.94
#